data_AF-A0A1D8A9C8-F1
#
_entry.id   AF-A0A1D8A9C8-F1
#
_cell.length_a   1.000
_cell.length_b   1.000
_cell.length_c   1.000
_cell.angle_alpha   90.00
_cell.angle_beta   90.00
_cell.angle_gamma   90.00
#
_symmetry.space_group_name_H-M   'P 1'
#
loop_
_entity.id
_entity.type
_entity.pdbx_description
1 polymer ?
#
loop_
_entity_poly.entity_id
_entity_poly.type
_entity_poly.pdbx_seq_one_letter_code
_entity_poly.pdbx_strand_id
1 'polypeptide(L)'
;MIVSLLAAALSLSALPQADQDDLHCLAYLSVAAGKVQGDLRTKVDGGALYYFGRIQARSPQLDITAALDAILEAPGYGAQTYQADKARCHAQLDPLAGQFETWKDKYEGAR
;
A
#
# COMPACT_ATOMS: atom_id res chain seq x y z
N MET A 1 -22.77 2.85 -38.29
CA MET A 1 -22.69 1.95 -37.11
C MET A 1 -21.96 2.72 -36.02
N ILE A 2 -22.71 3.18 -35.01
CA ILE A 2 -22.15 3.92 -33.88
C ILE A 2 -21.75 2.88 -32.84
N VAL A 3 -20.44 2.64 -32.72
CA VAL A 3 -19.88 1.78 -31.68
C VAL A 3 -19.89 2.57 -30.38
N SER A 4 -20.90 2.33 -29.55
CA SER A 4 -20.96 2.84 -28.18
C SER A 4 -19.90 2.13 -27.35
N LEU A 5 -18.75 2.78 -27.13
CA LEU A 5 -17.82 2.42 -26.07
C LEU A 5 -18.47 2.79 -24.73
N LEU A 6 -19.12 1.81 -24.09
CA LEU A 6 -19.43 1.92 -22.68
C LEU A 6 -18.09 1.91 -21.91
N ALA A 7 -17.69 3.09 -21.45
CA ALA A 7 -16.65 3.23 -20.45
C ALA A 7 -17.13 2.54 -19.17
N ALA A 8 -16.51 1.41 -18.84
CA ALA A 8 -16.72 0.75 -17.56
C ALA A 8 -16.13 1.63 -16.47
N ALA A 9 -16.99 2.38 -15.78
CA ALA A 9 -16.68 2.90 -14.46
C ALA A 9 -16.53 1.69 -13.53
N LEU A 10 -15.29 1.21 -13.35
CA LEU A 10 -14.96 0.22 -12.34
C LEU A 10 -15.16 0.86 -10.97
N SER A 11 -16.32 0.64 -10.36
CA SER A 11 -16.54 0.96 -8.96
C SER A 11 -15.43 0.31 -8.12
N LEU A 12 -14.76 1.07 -7.26
CA LEU A 12 -13.73 0.58 -6.32
C LEU A 12 -14.19 -0.66 -5.51
N SER A 13 -15.50 -0.82 -5.32
CA SER A 13 -16.14 -1.99 -4.70
C SER A 13 -16.01 -3.30 -5.49
N ALA A 14 -15.47 -3.27 -6.70
CA ALA A 14 -15.19 -4.45 -7.53
C ALA A 14 -13.75 -4.97 -7.40
N LEU A 15 -12.88 -4.27 -6.65
CA LEU A 15 -11.51 -4.73 -6.46
C LEU A 15 -11.46 -5.99 -5.60
N PRO A 16 -10.56 -6.95 -5.88
CA PRO A 16 -10.28 -8.03 -4.95
C PRO A 16 -9.97 -7.48 -3.55
N GLN A 17 -10.49 -8.11 -2.50
CA GLN A 17 -10.29 -7.64 -1.11
C GLN A 17 -8.80 -7.44 -0.77
N ALA A 18 -7.93 -8.32 -1.29
CA ALA A 18 -6.49 -8.21 -1.08
C ALA A 18 -5.89 -6.91 -1.66
N ASP A 19 -6.42 -6.41 -2.78
CA ASP A 19 -5.97 -5.14 -3.36
C ASP A 19 -6.50 -3.95 -2.56
N GLN A 20 -7.74 -4.04 -2.07
CA GLN A 20 -8.30 -3.02 -1.18
C GLN A 20 -7.48 -2.91 0.12
N ASP A 21 -7.17 -4.05 0.75
CA ASP A 21 -6.40 -4.09 1.99
C ASP A 21 -4.98 -3.52 1.81
N ASP A 22 -4.32 -3.88 0.70
CA ASP A 22 -2.99 -3.40 0.37
C ASP A 22 -3.00 -1.90 -0.02
N LEU A 23 -4.04 -1.42 -0.72
CA LEU A 23 -4.23 0.01 -1.04
C LEU A 23 -4.40 0.84 0.24
N HIS A 24 -5.18 0.36 1.21
CA HIS A 24 -5.29 1.03 2.49
C HIS A 24 -3.95 1.06 3.25
N CYS A 25 -3.14 0.00 3.14
CA CYS A 25 -1.78 0.03 3.69
C CYS A 25 -0.87 1.03 2.98
N LEU A 26 -0.97 1.13 1.66
CA LEU A 26 -0.28 2.14 0.88
C LEU A 26 -0.73 3.56 1.26
N ALA A 27 -2.03 3.77 1.54
CA ALA A 27 -2.57 5.04 2.04
C ALA A 27 -1.96 5.44 3.39
N TYR A 28 -1.96 4.50 4.36
CA TYR A 28 -1.33 4.72 5.66
C TYR A 28 0.14 5.13 5.52
N LEU A 29 0.90 4.38 4.71
CA LEU A 29 2.33 4.60 4.53
C LEU A 29 2.61 5.91 3.80
N SER A 30 1.78 6.28 2.82
CA SER A 30 1.90 7.57 2.11
C SER A 30 1.72 8.75 3.07
N VAL A 31 0.73 8.68 3.95
CA VAL A 31 0.52 9.69 5.00
C VAL A 31 1.66 9.68 6.03
N ALA A 32 2.15 8.50 6.41
CA ALA A 32 3.27 8.37 7.35
C ALA A 32 4.56 8.97 6.78
N ALA A 33 4.80 8.80 5.47
CA ALA A 33 6.00 9.27 4.79
C ALA A 33 6.15 10.80 4.90
N GLY A 34 5.02 11.53 4.85
CA GLY A 34 5.00 12.99 5.03
C GLY A 34 5.29 13.45 6.48
N LYS A 35 5.40 12.52 7.44
CA LYS A 35 5.56 12.82 8.88
C LYS A 35 6.91 12.38 9.45
N VAL A 36 7.72 11.65 8.69
CA VAL A 36 8.99 11.07 9.16
C VAL A 36 10.15 11.43 8.23
N GLN A 37 11.38 11.33 8.74
CA GLN A 37 12.62 11.71 8.03
C GLN A 37 13.72 10.67 8.28
N GLY A 38 14.81 10.74 7.50
CA GLY A 38 15.99 9.87 7.66
C GLY A 38 15.67 8.38 7.55
N ASP A 39 16.26 7.56 8.41
CA ASP A 39 16.08 6.10 8.39
C ASP A 39 14.62 5.67 8.54
N LEU A 40 13.82 6.41 9.32
CA LEU A 40 12.40 6.13 9.45
C LEU A 40 11.66 6.38 8.14
N ARG A 41 12.06 7.39 7.37
CA ARG A 41 11.51 7.63 6.03
C ARG A 41 11.86 6.48 5.09
N THR A 42 13.11 6.05 5.08
CA THR A 42 13.54 4.90 4.26
C THR A 42 12.75 3.63 4.58
N LYS A 43 12.50 3.36 5.86
CA LYS A 43 11.67 2.21 6.28
C LYS A 43 10.23 2.32 5.80
N VAL A 44 9.62 3.50 5.89
CA VAL A 44 8.27 3.75 5.40
C VAL A 44 8.20 3.59 3.87
N ASP A 45 9.16 4.16 3.13
CA ASP A 45 9.24 4.02 1.68
C ASP A 45 9.41 2.56 1.25
N GLY A 46 10.22 1.77 1.99
CA GLY A 46 10.36 0.33 1.75
C GLY A 46 9.05 -0.44 1.95
N GLY A 47 8.29 -0.11 3.01
CA GLY A 47 6.95 -0.66 3.22
C GLY A 47 5.99 -0.26 2.09
N ALA A 48 6.03 0.99 1.63
CA ALA A 48 5.18 1.48 0.56
C ALA A 48 5.48 0.76 -0.76
N LEU A 49 6.76 0.59 -1.08
CA LEU A 49 7.21 -0.16 -2.26
C LEU A 49 6.75 -1.62 -2.23
N TYR A 50 6.78 -2.27 -1.06
CA TYR A 50 6.29 -3.64 -0.89
C TYR A 50 4.81 -3.77 -1.28
N TYR A 51 3.94 -2.89 -0.76
CA TYR A 51 2.52 -2.92 -1.09
C TYR A 51 2.23 -2.53 -2.53
N PHE A 52 2.92 -1.50 -3.03
CA PHE A 52 2.83 -1.10 -4.43
C PHE A 52 3.17 -2.28 -5.36
N GLY A 53 4.28 -2.97 -5.11
CA GLY A 53 4.70 -4.14 -5.89
C GLY A 53 3.72 -5.31 -5.80
N ARG A 54 3.14 -5.57 -4.61
CA ARG A 54 2.12 -6.61 -4.43
C ARG A 54 0.86 -6.34 -5.24
N ILE A 55 0.39 -5.10 -5.25
CA ILE A 55 -0.78 -4.69 -6.03
C ILE A 55 -0.45 -4.79 -7.52
N GLN A 56 0.69 -4.22 -7.97
CA GLN A 56 1.12 -4.26 -9.37
C GLN A 56 1.23 -5.69 -9.91
N ALA A 57 1.70 -6.63 -9.08
CA ALA A 57 1.83 -8.03 -9.46
C ALA A 57 0.48 -8.76 -9.60
N ARG A 58 -0.50 -8.46 -8.73
CA ARG A 58 -1.83 -9.09 -8.78
C ARG A 58 -2.77 -8.44 -9.80
N SER A 59 -2.68 -7.11 -9.92
CA SER A 59 -3.61 -6.26 -10.67
C SER A 59 -2.86 -5.24 -11.51
N PRO A 60 -2.14 -5.68 -12.57
CA PRO A 60 -1.25 -4.81 -13.33
C PRO A 60 -1.96 -3.72 -14.15
N GLN A 61 -3.28 -3.83 -14.36
CA GLN A 61 -4.08 -2.82 -15.04
C GLN A 61 -4.72 -1.81 -14.08
N LEU A 62 -4.57 -1.99 -12.77
CA LEU A 62 -5.14 -1.07 -11.78
C LEU A 62 -4.38 0.26 -11.82
N ASP A 63 -5.12 1.35 -11.93
CA ASP A 63 -4.59 2.69 -11.66
C ASP A 63 -4.45 2.88 -10.14
N ILE A 64 -3.29 2.51 -9.62
CA ILE A 64 -2.98 2.57 -8.19
C ILE A 64 -3.04 4.01 -7.69
N THR A 65 -2.60 4.99 -8.50
CA THR A 65 -2.62 6.40 -8.13
C THR A 65 -4.06 6.88 -7.94
N ALA A 66 -4.92 6.66 -8.93
CA ALA A 66 -6.33 7.06 -8.83
C ALA A 66 -7.06 6.35 -7.66
N ALA A 67 -6.77 5.07 -7.44
CA ALA A 67 -7.36 4.32 -6.33
C ALA A 67 -6.88 4.81 -4.96
N LEU A 68 -5.60 5.19 -4.84
CA LEU A 68 -5.01 5.75 -3.63
C LEU A 68 -5.57 7.13 -3.32
N ASP A 69 -5.68 8.00 -4.32
CA ASP A 69 -6.28 9.34 -4.19
C ASP A 69 -7.73 9.22 -3.72
N ALA A 70 -8.51 8.30 -4.30
CA ALA A 70 -9.89 8.05 -3.89
C ALA A 70 -10.01 7.64 -2.41
N ILE A 71 -9.03 6.93 -1.85
CA ILE A 71 -9.01 6.57 -0.42
C ILE A 71 -8.63 7.78 0.42
N LEU A 72 -7.57 8.50 0.06
CA LEU A 72 -7.03 9.60 0.87
C LEU A 72 -7.95 10.83 0.89
N GLU A 73 -8.69 11.06 -0.20
CA GLU A 73 -9.64 12.17 -0.32
C GLU A 73 -11.05 11.81 0.19
N ALA A 74 -11.29 10.53 0.52
CA ALA A 74 -12.58 10.12 1.06
C ALA A 74 -12.86 10.84 2.39
N PRO A 75 -14.10 11.34 2.62
CA PRO A 75 -14.47 11.99 3.88
C PRO A 75 -14.24 11.14 5.14
N GLY A 76 -14.15 9.81 4.97
CA GLY A 76 -13.90 8.85 6.05
C GLY A 76 -12.43 8.58 6.37
N TYR A 77 -11.47 9.10 5.60
CA TYR A 77 -10.05 8.87 5.87
C TYR A 77 -9.50 9.86 6.90
N GLY A 78 -9.91 9.65 8.16
CA GLY A 78 -9.51 10.46 9.31
C GLY A 78 -8.53 9.75 10.25
N ALA A 79 -8.31 10.35 11.42
CA ALA A 79 -7.39 9.80 12.44
C ALA A 79 -7.73 8.36 12.84
N GLN A 80 -9.01 8.01 12.96
CA GLN A 80 -9.43 6.66 13.33
C GLN A 80 -9.07 5.63 12.25
N THR A 81 -9.40 5.91 10.99
CA THR A 81 -9.08 5.06 9.84
C THR A 81 -7.57 4.90 9.70
N TYR A 82 -6.81 5.99 9.85
CA TYR A 82 -5.36 5.94 9.86
C TYR A 82 -4.79 5.02 10.95
N GLN A 83 -5.32 5.06 12.17
CA GLN A 83 -4.85 4.16 13.25
C GLN A 83 -5.24 2.70 13.00
N ALA A 84 -6.43 2.46 12.45
CA ALA A 84 -6.88 1.11 12.08
C ALA A 84 -6.00 0.52 10.96
N ASP A 85 -5.72 1.32 9.93
CA ASP A 85 -4.81 0.94 8.85
C ASP A 85 -3.41 0.69 9.38
N LYS A 86 -2.86 1.61 10.19
CA LYS A 86 -1.55 1.42 10.85
C LYS A 86 -1.46 0.08 11.57
N ALA A 87 -2.43 -0.25 12.42
CA ALA A 87 -2.43 -1.49 13.19
C ALA A 87 -2.46 -2.72 12.27
N ARG A 88 -3.32 -2.71 11.24
CA ARG A 88 -3.42 -3.81 10.27
C ARG A 88 -2.12 -4.00 9.49
N CYS A 89 -1.51 -2.91 9.03
CA CYS A 89 -0.32 -2.97 8.20
C CYS A 89 0.93 -3.36 9.01
N HIS A 90 1.03 -2.92 10.27
CA HIS A 90 2.11 -3.36 11.17
C HIS A 90 2.02 -4.86 11.47
N ALA A 91 0.80 -5.40 11.63
CA ALA A 91 0.62 -6.85 11.80
C ALA A 91 1.14 -7.69 10.61
N GLN A 92 1.23 -7.11 9.40
CA GLN A 92 1.81 -7.76 8.23
C GLN A 92 3.31 -7.44 8.04
N LEU A 93 3.71 -6.18 8.25
CA LEU A 93 5.07 -5.70 7.98
C LEU A 93 6.06 -6.11 9.06
N ASP A 94 5.68 -6.11 10.34
CA ASP A 94 6.62 -6.38 11.43
C ASP A 94 7.23 -7.81 11.35
N PRO A 95 6.44 -8.87 11.10
CA PRO A 95 7.00 -10.21 10.90
C PRO A 95 7.87 -10.31 9.64
N LEU A 96 7.52 -9.58 8.58
CA LEU A 96 8.29 -9.56 7.34
C LEU A 96 9.63 -8.85 7.53
N ALA A 97 9.64 -7.72 8.25
CA ALA A 97 10.85 -7.01 8.60
C ALA A 97 11.80 -7.90 9.41
N GLY A 98 11.29 -8.63 10.42
CA GLY A 98 12.11 -9.58 11.18
C GLY A 98 12.72 -10.69 10.30
N GLN A 99 11.96 -11.22 9.35
CA GLN A 99 12.46 -12.20 8.38
C GLN A 99 13.51 -11.60 7.44
N PHE A 100 13.29 -10.37 6.98
CA PHE A 100 14.22 -9.67 6.10
C PHE A 100 15.54 -9.35 6.82
N GLU A 101 15.51 -8.92 8.08
CA GLU A 101 16.74 -8.74 8.87
C GLU A 101 17.48 -10.08 9.05
N THR A 102 16.77 -11.18 9.32
CA THR A 102 17.39 -12.52 9.39
C THR A 102 18.05 -12.91 8.06
N TRP A 103 17.38 -12.61 6.94
CA TRP A 103 17.92 -12.84 5.60
C TRP A 103 19.18 -11.98 5.36
N LYS A 104 19.13 -10.69 5.70
CA LYS A 104 20.28 -9.77 5.57
C LYS A 104 21.46 -10.24 6.40
N ASP A 105 21.26 -10.60 7.67
CA ASP A 105 22.34 -11.09 8.52
C ASP A 105 23.04 -12.31 7.90
N LYS A 106 22.25 -13.21 7.27
CA LYS A 106 22.77 -14.41 6.62
C LYS A 106 23.56 -14.11 5.34
N TYR A 107 23.10 -13.19 4.50
CA TYR A 107 23.64 -13.02 3.14
C TYR A 107 24.47 -11.74 2.94
N GLU A 108 24.23 -10.72 3.77
CA GLU A 108 24.96 -9.44 3.79
C GLU A 108 25.88 -9.33 5.01
N GLY A 109 25.56 -9.99 6.12
CA GLY A 109 26.31 -9.95 7.39
C GLY A 109 27.61 -10.78 7.42
N ALA A 110 27.94 -11.51 6.35
CA ALA A 110 29.24 -12.16 6.18
C ALA A 110 30.25 -11.17 5.54
N ARG A 111 30.67 -10.16 6.31
CA ARG A 111 31.93 -9.41 6.10
C ARG A 111 32.54 -9.02 7.43
#